data_AF-A0A932WI39-F1
#
_entry.id   AF-A0A932WI39-F1
#
_cell.length_a   1.000
_cell.length_b   1.000
_cell.length_c   1.000
_cell.angle_alpha   90.00
_cell.angle_beta   90.00
_cell.angle_gamma   90.00
#
_symmetry.space_group_name_H-M   'P 1'
#
loop_
_entity.id
_entity.type
_entity.pdbx_description
1 polymer ?
#
loop_
_entity_poly.entity_id
_entity_poly.type
_entity_poly.pdbx_seq_one_letter_code
_entity_poly.pdbx_strand_id
1 'polypeptide(L)'
;MKLLFLLTGLIRWGWLFFLLGCSQGETILSITFSTLNPDAVYVGTAGGGFYKSIDSGVTFQRLTGGLTRYNITSIAVNPSLSAVLYAGSFGDSIYRSVDGGRSWIIINKGLDDNVGTQAVNAVVSDPFIAEILYVGTNHGVYKSGDGGGEWQSANMGMANRFVITLAMDPSNHSVLLAGTNEGIFKTDDAAKTWRLVHPETKKWAVNTVAFDKTTSGTLYAGTNRGFFKSTDEGATWQLQDKDHSTRFVSTIAIHPAKPHTLYIGNNNGVYKSIDGAESWEPLPSAPHGVTVLAVHSRSHQILFAGTTAGLYRSADEGARWSIVKLR
;
A
#
# COMPACT_ATOMS: atom_id res chain seq x y z
N MET A 1 56.53 -6.08 60.92
CA MET A 1 55.82 -7.19 61.60
C MET A 1 54.82 -7.78 60.61
N LYS A 2 54.66 -9.10 60.62
CA LYS A 2 54.02 -10.00 59.62
C LYS A 2 52.51 -9.80 59.34
N LEU A 3 52.03 -10.53 58.29
CA LEU A 3 50.67 -10.91 57.83
C LEU A 3 49.93 -9.91 56.90
N LEU A 4 49.48 -10.18 55.66
CA LEU A 4 49.02 -11.33 54.83
C LEU A 4 47.48 -11.58 54.85
N PHE A 5 46.86 -11.47 53.64
CA PHE A 5 45.52 -11.91 53.14
C PHE A 5 44.24 -11.18 53.62
N LEU A 6 43.12 -11.02 52.88
CA LEU A 6 42.61 -11.32 51.52
C LEU A 6 41.28 -10.54 51.27
N LEU A 7 40.99 -10.20 50.00
CA LEU A 7 39.66 -10.10 49.32
C LEU A 7 38.58 -9.15 49.90
N THR A 8 37.89 -8.27 49.16
CA THR A 8 37.22 -8.28 47.84
C THR A 8 37.07 -6.79 47.43
N GLY A 9 37.10 -6.30 46.19
CA GLY A 9 36.50 -6.76 44.94
C GLY A 9 35.63 -5.61 44.41
N LEU A 10 36.05 -4.92 43.33
CA LEU A 10 35.22 -4.28 42.28
C LEU A 10 36.12 -3.45 41.34
N ILE A 11 36.68 -4.11 40.34
CA ILE A 11 37.25 -3.45 39.15
C ILE A 11 36.09 -3.21 38.19
N ARG A 12 35.77 -1.93 37.93
CA ARG A 12 34.83 -1.53 36.87
C ARG A 12 35.46 -1.83 35.52
N TRP A 13 34.99 -2.90 34.87
CA TRP A 13 35.22 -3.12 33.45
C TRP A 13 34.24 -2.27 32.64
N GLY A 14 34.71 -1.13 32.15
CA GLY A 14 34.05 -0.39 31.08
C GLY A 14 34.23 -1.16 29.76
N TRP A 15 33.32 -2.09 29.49
CA TRP A 15 33.26 -2.77 28.20
C TRP A 15 32.66 -1.82 27.16
N LEU A 16 33.45 -1.59 26.11
CA LEU A 16 32.98 -1.17 24.79
C LEU A 16 31.82 -2.07 24.37
N PHE A 17 30.59 -1.55 24.43
CA PHE A 17 29.48 -2.07 23.64
C PHE A 17 29.29 -1.14 22.44
N PHE A 18 30.02 -1.42 21.35
CA PHE A 18 29.43 -1.21 20.03
C PHE A 18 28.32 -2.24 19.88
N LEU A 19 27.13 -1.93 20.40
CA LEU A 19 25.93 -2.57 19.90
C LEU A 19 25.74 -2.02 18.48
N LEU A 20 26.11 -2.85 17.51
CA LEU A 20 25.43 -2.92 16.22
C LEU A 20 23.95 -3.17 16.53
N GLY A 21 23.25 -2.12 16.94
CA GLY A 21 21.81 -2.09 16.91
C GLY A 21 21.43 -2.21 15.45
N CYS A 22 21.07 -3.42 15.03
CA CYS A 22 20.20 -3.57 13.88
C CYS A 22 18.89 -2.88 14.28
N SER A 23 18.81 -1.57 14.05
CA SER A 23 17.53 -0.88 14.06
C SER A 23 16.77 -1.48 12.89
N GLN A 24 16.03 -2.55 13.13
CA GLN A 24 15.02 -3.03 12.19
C GLN A 24 14.12 -1.83 11.93
N GLY A 25 14.23 -1.24 10.74
CA GLY A 25 13.40 -0.10 10.38
C GLY A 25 11.94 -0.53 10.34
N GLU A 26 11.03 0.42 10.51
CA GLU A 26 9.60 0.13 10.51
C GLU A 26 9.15 -0.43 9.15
N THR A 27 8.39 -1.52 9.15
CA THR A 27 7.77 -2.05 7.93
C THR A 27 6.82 -1.00 7.35
N ILE A 28 7.06 -0.60 6.11
CA ILE A 28 6.20 0.34 5.40
C ILE A 28 5.06 -0.44 4.76
N LEU A 29 3.82 0.00 4.93
CA LEU A 29 2.63 -0.69 4.42
C LEU A 29 1.87 0.12 3.39
N SER A 30 1.93 1.45 3.48
CA SER A 30 1.26 2.33 2.53
C SER A 30 2.06 3.59 2.27
N ILE A 31 2.06 4.04 1.02
CA ILE A 31 2.62 5.32 0.58
C ILE A 31 1.59 5.94 -0.35
N THR A 32 1.19 7.19 -0.09
CA THR A 32 0.28 7.92 -0.96
C THR A 32 0.65 9.40 -1.02
N PHE A 33 0.25 10.06 -2.10
CA PHE A 33 0.49 11.48 -2.32
C PHE A 33 -0.80 12.26 -2.13
N SER A 34 -0.69 13.52 -1.70
CA SER A 34 -1.82 14.43 -1.78
C SER A 34 -2.21 14.67 -3.25
N THR A 35 -3.52 14.69 -3.50
CA THR A 35 -4.10 14.92 -4.83
C THR A 35 -3.88 16.35 -5.32
N LEU A 36 -3.87 17.33 -4.42
CA LEU A 36 -3.73 18.76 -4.75
C LEU A 36 -2.31 19.29 -4.58
N ASN A 37 -1.51 18.67 -3.68
CA ASN A 37 -0.10 18.99 -3.52
C ASN A 37 0.77 17.72 -3.47
N PRO A 38 1.22 17.22 -4.63
CA PRO A 38 2.12 16.08 -4.73
C PRO A 38 3.42 16.13 -3.92
N ASP A 39 3.85 17.30 -3.43
CA ASP A 39 5.02 17.40 -2.54
C ASP A 39 4.69 16.89 -1.13
N ALA A 40 3.40 16.80 -0.79
CA ALA A 40 2.95 16.14 0.43
C ALA A 40 2.81 14.63 0.20
N VAL A 41 3.61 13.87 0.96
CA VAL A 41 3.67 12.40 0.93
C VAL A 41 3.25 11.86 2.29
N TYR A 42 2.39 10.85 2.30
CA TYR A 42 1.90 10.19 3.50
C TYR A 42 2.38 8.74 3.52
N VAL A 43 2.86 8.29 4.68
CA VAL A 43 3.41 6.95 4.88
C VAL A 43 2.75 6.30 6.10
N GLY A 44 2.22 5.10 5.90
CA GLY A 44 1.66 4.25 6.95
C GLY A 44 2.56 3.05 7.21
N THR A 45 2.75 2.71 8.48
CA THR A 45 3.67 1.63 8.90
C THR A 45 2.98 0.55 9.72
N ALA A 46 3.66 -0.60 9.84
CA ALA A 46 3.33 -1.57 10.87
C ALA A 46 3.56 -0.94 12.26
N GLY A 47 2.71 -1.29 13.23
CA GLY A 47 2.80 -0.71 14.58
C GLY A 47 2.16 0.67 14.75
N GLY A 48 1.38 1.14 13.77
CA GLY A 48 0.57 2.35 13.90
C GLY A 48 1.31 3.67 13.66
N GLY A 49 2.46 3.63 12.99
CA GLY A 49 3.12 4.85 12.54
C GLY A 49 2.37 5.47 11.37
N PHE A 50 2.20 6.79 11.44
CA PHE A 50 1.78 7.63 10.33
C PHE A 50 2.75 8.80 10.23
N TYR A 51 3.25 9.04 9.02
CA TYR A 51 4.23 10.08 8.75
C TYR A 51 3.79 10.93 7.57
N LYS A 52 4.09 12.22 7.67
CA LYS A 52 3.83 13.20 6.62
C LYS A 52 5.12 13.91 6.22
N SER A 53 5.36 13.98 4.93
CA SER A 53 6.31 14.90 4.31
C SER A 53 5.55 16.05 3.65
N ILE A 54 6.22 17.19 3.49
CA ILE A 54 5.76 18.34 2.70
C ILE A 54 6.82 18.78 1.66
N ASP A 55 7.89 18.00 1.50
CA ASP A 55 9.07 18.30 0.71
C ASP A 55 9.42 17.15 -0.26
N SER A 56 8.39 16.52 -0.83
CA SER A 56 8.51 15.38 -1.74
C SER A 56 9.31 14.21 -1.16
N GLY A 57 9.11 13.95 0.14
CA GLY A 57 9.66 12.84 0.91
C GLY A 57 11.14 12.97 1.26
N VAL A 58 11.69 14.19 1.34
CA VAL A 58 13.05 14.42 1.83
C VAL A 58 13.07 14.32 3.36
N THR A 59 12.09 14.90 4.04
CA THR A 59 11.88 14.78 5.48
C THR A 59 10.47 14.36 5.82
N PHE A 60 10.32 13.66 6.95
CA PHE A 60 9.04 13.17 7.45
C PHE A 60 8.86 13.56 8.91
N GLN A 61 7.62 13.89 9.25
CA GLN A 61 7.16 14.13 10.61
C GLN A 61 6.14 13.06 11.00
N ARG A 62 6.35 12.42 12.14
CA ARG A 62 5.40 11.49 12.75
C ARG A 62 4.18 12.22 13.31
N LEU A 63 2.98 11.83 12.87
CA LEU A 63 1.70 12.41 13.29
C LEU A 63 0.69 11.30 13.66
N THR A 64 0.64 10.92 14.93
CA THR A 64 -0.18 9.78 15.39
C THR A 64 -1.22 10.15 16.44
N GLY A 65 -1.67 11.40 16.50
CA GLY A 65 -2.70 11.83 17.45
C GLY A 65 -4.01 11.05 17.21
N GLY A 66 -4.44 10.25 18.18
CA GLY A 66 -5.66 9.43 18.08
C GLY A 66 -5.51 8.08 17.35
N LEU A 67 -4.36 7.80 16.73
CA LEU A 67 -4.06 6.46 16.20
C LEU A 67 -3.60 5.53 17.33
N THR A 68 -3.93 4.25 17.21
CA THR A 68 -3.40 3.21 18.11
C THR A 68 -2.18 2.52 17.48
N ARG A 69 -1.69 1.46 18.13
CA ARG A 69 -0.52 0.68 17.69
C ARG A 69 -0.80 -0.30 16.54
N TYR A 70 -2.02 -0.34 16.02
CA TYR A 70 -2.37 -1.23 14.92
C TYR A 70 -1.80 -0.73 13.59
N ASN A 71 -1.45 -1.67 12.72
CA ASN A 71 -0.88 -1.39 11.41
C ASN A 71 -1.74 -0.41 10.62
N ILE A 72 -1.10 0.57 9.97
CA ILE A 72 -1.76 1.45 8.99
C ILE A 72 -1.69 0.77 7.62
N THR A 73 -2.78 0.06 7.34
CA THR A 73 -3.16 -0.67 6.13
C THR A 73 -2.87 0.01 4.80
N SER A 74 -3.53 1.13 4.66
CA SER A 74 -3.80 1.82 3.42
C SER A 74 -4.18 3.24 3.78
N ILE A 75 -3.74 4.20 2.98
CA ILE A 75 -4.09 5.61 3.16
C ILE A 75 -4.76 6.09 1.88
N ALA A 76 -5.95 6.68 2.03
CA ALA A 76 -6.64 7.39 0.96
C ALA A 76 -6.73 8.88 1.29
N VAL A 77 -6.68 9.71 0.25
CA VAL A 77 -6.78 11.16 0.35
C VAL A 77 -8.09 11.57 -0.30
N ASN A 78 -8.86 12.43 0.37
CA ASN A 78 -10.06 13.00 -0.24
C ASN A 78 -9.64 13.80 -1.50
N PRO A 79 -10.28 13.58 -2.66
CA PRO A 79 -9.85 14.17 -3.92
C PRO A 79 -9.96 15.70 -3.94
N SER A 80 -10.96 16.24 -3.24
CA SER A 80 -11.29 17.67 -3.22
C SER A 80 -10.66 18.41 -2.04
N LEU A 81 -10.33 17.71 -0.95
CA LEU A 81 -9.84 18.29 0.30
C LEU A 81 -8.62 17.51 0.81
N SER A 82 -7.41 17.92 0.41
CA SER A 82 -6.16 17.22 0.77
C SER A 82 -5.81 17.15 2.27
N ALA A 83 -6.53 17.89 3.13
CA ALA A 83 -6.43 17.76 4.59
C ALA A 83 -7.29 16.62 5.15
N VAL A 84 -8.28 16.14 4.39
CA VAL A 84 -9.13 15.01 4.77
C VAL A 84 -8.47 13.72 4.31
N LEU A 85 -8.10 12.88 5.27
CA LEU A 85 -7.40 11.62 5.04
C LEU A 85 -8.18 10.47 5.67
N TYR A 86 -8.06 9.30 5.08
CA TYR A 86 -8.61 8.04 5.59
C TYR A 86 -7.50 7.02 5.75
N ALA A 87 -7.48 6.31 6.87
CA ALA A 87 -6.46 5.30 7.14
C ALA A 87 -7.12 3.98 7.52
N GLY A 88 -6.90 2.95 6.70
CA GLY A 88 -7.28 1.57 7.02
C GLY A 88 -6.37 0.98 8.09
N SER A 89 -6.93 0.16 8.97
CA SER A 89 -6.25 -0.43 10.12
C SER A 89 -6.64 -1.89 10.32
N PHE A 90 -5.69 -2.67 10.82
CA PHE A 90 -5.92 -4.08 11.13
C PHE A 90 -6.85 -4.30 12.34
N GLY A 91 -6.83 -3.39 13.33
CA GLY A 91 -7.56 -3.58 14.60
C GLY A 91 -8.72 -2.60 14.82
N ASP A 92 -8.53 -1.32 14.49
CA ASP A 92 -9.55 -0.28 14.72
C ASP A 92 -10.40 0.00 13.45
N SER A 93 -10.29 -0.89 12.46
CA SER A 93 -10.90 -0.79 11.13
C SER A 93 -10.47 0.46 10.34
N ILE A 94 -11.08 1.62 10.55
CA ILE A 94 -10.82 2.81 9.72
C ILE A 94 -10.83 4.09 10.55
N TYR A 95 -9.84 4.94 10.28
CA TYR A 95 -9.74 6.28 10.84
C TYR A 95 -9.99 7.35 9.78
N ARG A 96 -10.38 8.53 10.26
CA ARG A 96 -10.49 9.76 9.49
C ARG A 96 -9.74 10.89 10.18
N SER A 97 -9.01 11.68 9.40
CA SER A 97 -8.44 12.95 9.80
C SER A 97 -9.02 14.07 8.94
N VAL A 98 -9.14 15.27 9.50
CA VAL A 98 -9.56 16.49 8.78
C VAL A 98 -8.51 17.60 8.81
N ASP A 99 -7.35 17.34 9.42
CA ASP A 99 -6.30 18.33 9.67
C ASP A 99 -4.95 17.93 9.05
N GLY A 100 -5.00 17.05 8.05
CA GLY A 100 -3.84 16.55 7.33
C GLY A 100 -3.03 15.54 8.12
N GLY A 101 -3.70 14.76 8.99
CA GLY A 101 -3.14 13.64 9.75
C GLY A 101 -2.62 13.99 11.14
N ARG A 102 -2.86 15.20 11.66
CA ARG A 102 -2.40 15.60 13.01
C ARG A 102 -3.24 14.91 14.09
N SER A 103 -4.55 14.81 13.86
CA SER A 103 -5.48 14.07 14.69
C SER A 103 -6.38 13.16 13.87
N TRP A 104 -6.74 12.03 14.47
CA TRP A 104 -7.52 10.96 13.86
C TRP A 104 -8.66 10.54 14.79
N ILE A 105 -9.81 10.22 14.20
CA ILE A 105 -10.96 9.61 14.87
C ILE A 105 -11.32 8.31 14.18
N ILE A 106 -11.83 7.33 14.93
CA ILE A 106 -12.37 6.09 14.37
C ILE A 106 -13.73 6.39 13.73
N ILE A 107 -13.96 5.87 12.53
CA ILE A 107 -15.20 6.06 11.76
C ILE A 107 -15.76 4.72 11.25
N ASN A 108 -16.00 3.79 12.17
CA ASN A 108 -16.32 2.39 11.87
C ASN A 108 -17.82 2.03 12.01
N LYS A 109 -18.72 3.01 12.12
CA LYS A 109 -20.17 2.77 12.20
C LYS A 109 -20.66 1.98 10.97
N GLY A 110 -21.29 0.84 11.18
CA GLY A 110 -21.71 -0.09 10.10
C GLY A 110 -20.63 -1.09 9.67
N LEU A 111 -19.41 -0.97 10.20
CA LEU A 111 -18.37 -2.02 10.16
C LEU A 111 -18.28 -2.76 11.50
N ASP A 112 -19.04 -2.32 12.50
CA ASP A 112 -18.81 -2.58 13.92
C ASP A 112 -19.38 -3.89 14.45
N ASP A 113 -20.18 -4.59 13.65
CA ASP A 113 -20.65 -5.94 13.99
C ASP A 113 -19.49 -6.96 14.12
N ASN A 114 -18.28 -6.65 13.62
CA ASN A 114 -17.10 -7.52 13.67
C ASN A 114 -15.77 -6.78 13.94
N VAL A 115 -15.74 -5.62 14.62
CA VAL A 115 -14.53 -4.74 14.74
C VAL A 115 -13.24 -5.52 15.10
N GLY A 116 -13.33 -6.54 15.96
CA GLY A 116 -12.17 -7.34 16.37
C GLY A 116 -11.53 -8.22 15.28
N THR A 117 -12.23 -8.49 14.17
CA THR A 117 -11.73 -9.28 13.02
C THR A 117 -11.75 -8.50 11.70
N GLN A 118 -12.36 -7.31 11.70
CA GLN A 118 -12.61 -6.49 10.52
C GLN A 118 -11.41 -5.57 10.20
N ALA A 119 -10.28 -6.18 9.86
CA ALA A 119 -9.14 -5.47 9.31
C ALA A 119 -9.52 -4.81 7.97
N VAL A 120 -9.21 -3.53 7.83
CA VAL A 120 -9.32 -2.80 6.56
C VAL A 120 -7.98 -2.86 5.85
N ASN A 121 -7.94 -3.62 4.75
CA ASN A 121 -6.73 -3.90 3.97
C ASN A 121 -6.49 -2.82 2.91
N ALA A 122 -7.57 -2.28 2.34
CA ALA A 122 -7.53 -1.28 1.27
C ALA A 122 -8.59 -0.21 1.48
N VAL A 123 -8.23 1.05 1.24
CA VAL A 123 -9.15 2.20 1.21
C VAL A 123 -9.04 2.88 -0.14
N VAL A 124 -10.19 3.12 -0.80
CA VAL A 124 -10.28 3.84 -2.07
C VAL A 124 -11.29 4.97 -1.93
N SER A 125 -10.85 6.19 -2.26
CA SER A 125 -11.76 7.33 -2.42
C SER A 125 -12.12 7.49 -3.90
N ASP A 126 -13.40 7.73 -4.17
CA ASP A 126 -13.85 8.09 -5.51
C ASP A 126 -13.19 9.42 -5.92
N PRO A 127 -12.56 9.51 -7.11
CA PRO A 127 -11.84 10.71 -7.53
C PRO A 127 -12.75 11.86 -7.96
N PHE A 128 -14.03 11.60 -8.24
CA PHE A 128 -15.01 12.58 -8.73
C PHE A 128 -16.04 12.97 -7.67
N ILE A 129 -16.35 12.09 -6.72
CA ILE A 129 -17.35 12.31 -5.67
C ILE A 129 -16.69 12.11 -4.30
N ALA A 130 -16.35 13.21 -3.63
CA ALA A 130 -15.50 13.23 -2.44
C ALA A 130 -16.08 12.47 -1.22
N GLU A 131 -17.40 12.27 -1.19
CA GLU A 131 -18.14 11.55 -0.15
C GLU A 131 -18.16 10.03 -0.36
N ILE A 132 -17.86 9.54 -1.57
CA ILE A 132 -17.91 8.11 -1.85
C ILE A 132 -16.57 7.45 -1.51
N LEU A 133 -16.64 6.44 -0.64
CA LEU A 133 -15.50 5.63 -0.22
C LEU A 133 -15.82 4.15 -0.33
N TYR A 134 -14.78 3.37 -0.63
CA TYR A 134 -14.82 1.92 -0.61
C TYR A 134 -13.71 1.38 0.27
N VAL A 135 -14.01 0.36 1.07
CA VAL A 135 -13.00 -0.35 1.86
C VAL A 135 -13.05 -1.85 1.56
N GLY A 136 -11.87 -2.42 1.35
CA GLY A 136 -11.64 -3.85 1.24
C GLY A 136 -11.21 -4.39 2.60
N THR A 137 -11.87 -5.45 3.05
CA THR A 137 -11.69 -5.99 4.39
C THR A 137 -11.61 -7.52 4.38
N ASN A 138 -11.34 -8.12 5.54
CA ASN A 138 -11.39 -9.59 5.70
C ASN A 138 -12.81 -10.19 5.56
N HIS A 139 -13.86 -9.36 5.60
CA HIS A 139 -15.26 -9.82 5.45
C HIS A 139 -15.99 -9.17 4.27
N GLY A 140 -15.23 -8.62 3.31
CA GLY A 140 -15.75 -8.18 2.02
C GLY A 140 -15.48 -6.71 1.75
N VAL A 141 -16.23 -6.16 0.80
CA VAL A 141 -16.24 -4.74 0.47
C VAL A 141 -17.35 -4.04 1.24
N TYR A 142 -17.05 -2.85 1.75
CA TYR A 142 -18.03 -1.91 2.28
C TYR A 142 -17.93 -0.59 1.54
N LYS A 143 -19.06 0.10 1.44
CA LYS A 143 -19.20 1.41 0.81
C LYS A 143 -19.75 2.42 1.80
N SER A 144 -19.21 3.63 1.77
CA SER A 144 -19.80 4.80 2.39
C SER A 144 -20.13 5.82 1.29
N GLY A 145 -21.27 6.50 1.44
CA GLY A 145 -21.71 7.58 0.54
C GLY A 145 -21.72 8.97 1.21
N ASP A 146 -21.20 9.07 2.42
CA ASP A 146 -21.26 10.26 3.28
C ASP A 146 -19.89 10.63 3.88
N GLY A 147 -18.80 10.24 3.21
CA GLY A 147 -17.44 10.56 3.61
C GLY A 147 -16.97 9.78 4.84
N GLY A 148 -17.47 8.56 5.02
CA GLY A 148 -17.15 7.66 6.13
C GLY A 148 -18.00 7.86 7.38
N GLY A 149 -19.16 8.51 7.28
CA GLY A 149 -20.10 8.63 8.40
C GLY A 149 -20.76 7.30 8.75
N GLU A 150 -21.15 6.54 7.73
CA GLU A 150 -21.71 5.19 7.88
C GLU A 150 -21.30 4.28 6.71
N TRP A 151 -21.07 3.01 7.03
CA TRP A 151 -20.66 1.99 6.08
C TRP A 151 -21.74 0.95 5.86
N GLN A 152 -21.88 0.49 4.62
CA GLN A 152 -22.81 -0.56 4.23
C GLN A 152 -22.07 -1.66 3.48
N SER A 153 -22.40 -2.92 3.78
CA SER A 153 -21.80 -4.06 3.08
C SER A 153 -22.20 -4.06 1.59
N ALA A 154 -21.23 -4.31 0.71
CA ALA A 154 -21.38 -4.19 -0.73
C ALA A 154 -20.88 -5.47 -1.43
N ASN A 155 -21.41 -6.63 -1.02
CA ASN A 155 -20.82 -7.96 -1.30
C ASN A 155 -21.65 -8.85 -2.24
N MET A 156 -22.71 -8.33 -2.86
CA MET A 156 -23.59 -9.15 -3.70
C MET A 156 -22.81 -9.75 -4.88
N GLY A 157 -22.84 -11.08 -5.02
CA GLY A 157 -22.09 -11.80 -6.06
C GLY A 157 -20.63 -12.16 -5.71
N MET A 158 -20.10 -11.70 -4.56
CA MET A 158 -18.77 -12.10 -4.10
C MET A 158 -18.82 -13.45 -3.38
N ALA A 159 -18.22 -14.47 -4.00
CA ALA A 159 -18.10 -15.80 -3.42
C ALA A 159 -16.99 -15.90 -2.36
N ASN A 160 -15.93 -15.11 -2.49
CA ASN A 160 -14.86 -14.98 -1.50
C ASN A 160 -14.79 -13.51 -1.05
N ARG A 161 -14.68 -13.29 0.26
CA ARG A 161 -14.77 -11.96 0.89
C ARG A 161 -13.49 -11.53 1.62
N PHE A 162 -12.39 -12.26 1.48
CA PHE A 162 -11.11 -11.84 2.04
C PHE A 162 -10.42 -10.88 1.06
N VAL A 163 -10.82 -9.61 1.09
CA VAL A 163 -10.37 -8.59 0.13
C VAL A 163 -9.05 -7.99 0.58
N ILE A 164 -8.01 -8.15 -0.25
CA ILE A 164 -6.65 -7.68 0.03
C ILE A 164 -6.42 -6.31 -0.60
N THR A 165 -6.93 -6.09 -1.81
CA THR A 165 -6.70 -4.88 -2.60
C THR A 165 -7.97 -4.43 -3.31
N LEU A 166 -8.12 -3.12 -3.50
CA LEU A 166 -9.14 -2.51 -4.33
C LEU A 166 -8.48 -1.56 -5.33
N ALA A 167 -8.98 -1.53 -6.55
CA ALA A 167 -8.65 -0.50 -7.53
C ALA A 167 -9.94 0.01 -8.18
N MET A 168 -10.02 1.30 -8.42
CA MET A 168 -11.10 1.94 -9.18
C MET A 168 -10.58 2.32 -10.56
N ASP A 169 -11.41 2.16 -11.58
CA ASP A 169 -11.10 2.62 -12.93
C ASP A 169 -11.01 4.16 -12.92
N PRO A 170 -9.87 4.74 -13.39
CA PRO A 170 -9.66 6.19 -13.37
C PRO A 170 -10.60 6.97 -14.30
N SER A 171 -11.22 6.30 -15.28
CA SER A 171 -12.12 6.89 -16.26
C SER A 171 -13.60 6.62 -15.96
N ASN A 172 -13.90 5.59 -15.15
CA ASN A 172 -15.26 5.22 -14.79
C ASN A 172 -15.35 4.74 -13.33
N HIS A 173 -15.71 5.63 -12.44
CA HIS A 173 -15.87 5.33 -11.00
C HIS A 173 -16.93 4.27 -10.63
N SER A 174 -17.77 3.83 -11.58
CA SER A 174 -18.65 2.68 -11.36
C SER A 174 -17.93 1.34 -11.48
N VAL A 175 -16.72 1.33 -12.02
CA VAL A 175 -15.93 0.13 -12.26
C VAL A 175 -14.83 -0.01 -11.21
N LEU A 176 -14.83 -1.14 -10.49
CA LEU A 176 -13.79 -1.47 -9.51
C LEU A 176 -13.35 -2.93 -9.66
N LEU A 177 -12.10 -3.18 -9.28
CA LEU A 177 -11.53 -4.50 -9.07
C LEU A 177 -11.30 -4.74 -7.58
N ALA A 178 -11.62 -5.95 -7.13
CA ALA A 178 -11.29 -6.47 -5.82
C ALA A 178 -10.41 -7.70 -5.98
N GLY A 179 -9.16 -7.61 -5.54
CA GLY A 179 -8.26 -8.75 -5.43
C GLY A 179 -8.45 -9.42 -4.07
N THR A 180 -8.69 -10.72 -4.06
CA THR A 180 -8.87 -11.52 -2.86
C THR A 180 -7.78 -12.58 -2.73
N ASN A 181 -7.80 -13.34 -1.64
CA ASN A 181 -6.95 -14.53 -1.53
C ASN A 181 -7.34 -15.67 -2.49
N GLU A 182 -8.50 -15.57 -3.17
CA GLU A 182 -8.97 -16.53 -4.18
C GLU A 182 -9.71 -15.79 -5.31
N GLY A 183 -8.96 -15.04 -6.12
CA GLY A 183 -9.44 -14.47 -7.37
C GLY A 183 -9.64 -12.97 -7.40
N ILE A 184 -10.06 -12.52 -8.58
CA ILE A 184 -10.31 -11.12 -8.89
C ILE A 184 -11.79 -10.99 -9.18
N PHE A 185 -12.45 -10.09 -8.45
CA PHE A 185 -13.85 -9.73 -8.68
C PHE A 185 -13.90 -8.34 -9.31
N LYS A 186 -14.82 -8.14 -10.25
CA LYS A 186 -15.10 -6.85 -10.89
C LYS A 186 -16.54 -6.46 -10.64
N THR A 187 -16.76 -5.18 -10.40
CA THR A 187 -18.07 -4.53 -10.44
C THR A 187 -18.06 -3.54 -11.59
N ASP A 188 -19.22 -3.38 -12.23
CA ASP A 188 -19.46 -2.39 -13.29
C ASP A 188 -20.58 -1.41 -12.86
N ASP A 189 -21.03 -1.47 -11.59
CA ASP A 189 -22.21 -0.77 -11.07
C ASP A 189 -21.98 -0.13 -9.68
N ALA A 190 -20.74 0.29 -9.42
CA ALA A 190 -20.30 1.00 -8.22
C ALA A 190 -20.44 0.15 -6.93
N ALA A 191 -20.08 -1.13 -7.04
CA ALA A 191 -20.14 -2.19 -6.02
C ALA A 191 -21.54 -2.63 -5.60
N LYS A 192 -22.58 -2.43 -6.42
CA LYS A 192 -23.90 -3.02 -6.15
C LYS A 192 -23.87 -4.52 -6.38
N THR A 193 -23.20 -4.96 -7.45
CA THR A 193 -22.97 -6.37 -7.77
C THR A 193 -21.53 -6.62 -8.20
N TRP A 194 -21.06 -7.83 -7.93
CA TRP A 194 -19.73 -8.30 -8.29
C TRP A 194 -19.82 -9.60 -9.08
N ARG A 195 -18.86 -9.77 -9.99
CA ARG A 195 -18.63 -11.03 -10.71
C ARG A 195 -17.17 -11.42 -10.62
N LEU A 196 -16.91 -12.72 -10.54
CA LEU A 196 -15.55 -13.22 -10.75
C LEU A 196 -15.13 -12.86 -12.18
N VAL A 197 -13.95 -12.26 -12.32
CA VAL A 197 -13.44 -11.79 -13.62
C VAL A 197 -13.20 -12.96 -14.58
N HIS A 198 -12.51 -14.00 -14.10
CA HIS A 198 -12.26 -15.21 -14.89
C HIS A 198 -12.06 -16.44 -13.96
N PRO A 199 -12.53 -17.65 -14.33
CA PRO A 199 -12.43 -18.85 -13.49
C PRO A 199 -11.01 -19.22 -13.05
N GLU A 200 -10.00 -18.92 -13.87
CA GLU A 200 -8.61 -19.23 -13.53
C GLU A 200 -8.09 -18.43 -12.33
N THR A 201 -8.62 -17.22 -12.13
CA THR A 201 -8.18 -16.30 -11.07
C THR A 201 -8.43 -16.88 -9.68
N LYS A 202 -9.42 -17.78 -9.53
CA LYS A 202 -9.70 -18.49 -8.26
C LYS A 202 -8.48 -19.22 -7.66
N LYS A 203 -7.47 -19.52 -8.48
CA LYS A 203 -6.24 -20.20 -8.05
C LYS A 203 -5.16 -19.23 -7.55
N TRP A 204 -5.42 -17.92 -7.59
CA TRP A 204 -4.46 -16.86 -7.30
C TRP A 204 -4.75 -16.23 -5.96
N ALA A 205 -3.70 -16.09 -5.14
CA ALA A 205 -3.71 -15.12 -4.05
C ALA A 205 -3.26 -13.78 -4.63
N VAL A 206 -4.19 -12.83 -4.71
CA VAL A 206 -4.00 -11.55 -5.39
C VAL A 206 -3.58 -10.50 -4.37
N ASN A 207 -2.36 -9.97 -4.53
CA ASN A 207 -1.80 -8.98 -3.62
C ASN A 207 -2.14 -7.55 -4.05
N THR A 208 -2.20 -7.30 -5.37
CA THR A 208 -2.42 -5.97 -5.95
C THR A 208 -3.11 -6.10 -7.30
N VAL A 209 -3.98 -5.15 -7.62
CA VAL A 209 -4.65 -5.02 -8.93
C VAL A 209 -4.55 -3.57 -9.40
N ALA A 210 -4.51 -3.35 -10.71
CA ALA A 210 -4.50 -2.01 -11.28
C ALA A 210 -5.16 -1.97 -12.66
N PHE A 211 -5.75 -0.83 -12.99
CA PHE A 211 -6.16 -0.48 -14.34
C PHE A 211 -5.03 0.26 -15.05
N ASP A 212 -4.82 -0.03 -16.33
CA ASP A 212 -4.08 0.90 -17.19
C ASP A 212 -4.90 2.20 -17.34
N LYS A 213 -4.23 3.35 -17.20
CA LYS A 213 -4.91 4.66 -17.22
C LYS A 213 -5.18 5.21 -18.63
N THR A 214 -4.66 4.55 -19.65
CA THR A 214 -4.63 5.08 -21.03
C THR A 214 -5.13 4.08 -22.05
N THR A 215 -4.93 2.80 -21.81
CA THR A 215 -5.40 1.71 -22.66
C THR A 215 -6.60 1.06 -22.00
N SER A 216 -7.79 1.50 -22.41
CA SER A 216 -9.05 0.93 -21.91
C SER A 216 -9.04 -0.60 -22.02
N GLY A 217 -9.54 -1.26 -20.97
CA GLY A 217 -9.61 -2.71 -20.89
C GLY A 217 -8.30 -3.44 -20.57
N THR A 218 -7.18 -2.72 -20.42
CA THR A 218 -5.94 -3.33 -19.91
C THR A 218 -5.94 -3.35 -18.38
N LEU A 219 -5.80 -4.56 -17.81
CA LEU A 219 -5.80 -4.82 -16.38
C LEU A 219 -4.50 -5.53 -15.97
N TYR A 220 -4.03 -5.23 -14.76
CA TYR A 220 -2.85 -5.85 -14.17
C TYR A 220 -3.16 -6.49 -12.83
N ALA A 221 -2.53 -7.64 -12.56
CA ALA A 221 -2.64 -8.33 -11.29
C ALA A 221 -1.27 -8.83 -10.81
N GLY A 222 -0.87 -8.39 -9.62
CA GLY A 222 0.28 -8.93 -8.92
C GLY A 222 -0.18 -10.01 -7.95
N THR A 223 0.39 -11.21 -8.08
CA THR A 223 -0.04 -12.39 -7.31
C THR A 223 1.16 -13.11 -6.70
N ASN A 224 0.90 -14.08 -5.83
CA ASN A 224 1.91 -15.03 -5.37
C ASN A 224 2.53 -15.89 -6.49
N ARG A 225 1.84 -16.03 -7.63
CA ARG A 225 2.28 -16.87 -8.76
C ARG A 225 3.01 -16.10 -9.86
N GLY A 226 2.94 -14.77 -9.87
CA GLY A 226 3.42 -13.98 -11.00
C GLY A 226 2.72 -12.64 -11.16
N PHE A 227 3.22 -11.85 -12.09
CA PHE A 227 2.49 -10.73 -12.68
C PHE A 227 1.64 -11.23 -13.85
N PHE A 228 0.35 -10.91 -13.84
CA PHE A 228 -0.58 -11.21 -14.92
C PHE A 228 -1.10 -9.92 -15.56
N LYS A 229 -1.23 -9.95 -16.88
CA LYS A 229 -1.80 -8.87 -17.70
C LYS A 229 -3.00 -9.39 -18.48
N SER A 230 -4.05 -8.59 -18.54
CA SER A 230 -5.17 -8.76 -19.47
C SER A 230 -5.26 -7.52 -20.35
N THR A 231 -5.67 -7.70 -21.61
CA THR A 231 -5.92 -6.61 -22.57
C THR A 231 -7.36 -6.60 -23.08
N ASP A 232 -8.24 -7.37 -22.44
CA ASP A 232 -9.62 -7.64 -22.86
C ASP A 232 -10.59 -7.60 -21.67
N GLU A 233 -10.40 -6.62 -20.78
CA GLU A 233 -11.21 -6.41 -19.57
C GLU A 233 -11.24 -7.58 -18.59
N GLY A 234 -10.20 -8.41 -18.63
CA GLY A 234 -10.04 -9.57 -17.76
C GLY A 234 -10.66 -10.85 -18.32
N ALA A 235 -11.11 -10.88 -19.58
CA ALA A 235 -11.63 -12.09 -20.21
C ALA A 235 -10.53 -13.15 -20.39
N THR A 236 -9.30 -12.73 -20.68
CA THR A 236 -8.11 -13.58 -20.71
C THR A 236 -6.96 -12.93 -19.95
N TRP A 237 -6.09 -13.75 -19.37
CA TRP A 237 -4.91 -13.30 -18.63
C TRP A 237 -3.66 -14.04 -19.09
N GLN A 238 -2.56 -13.29 -19.21
CA GLN A 238 -1.25 -13.82 -19.59
C GLN A 238 -0.25 -13.57 -18.47
N LEU A 239 0.47 -14.62 -18.08
CA LEU A 239 1.60 -14.53 -17.17
C LEU A 239 2.78 -13.86 -17.88
N GLN A 240 3.29 -12.77 -17.30
CA GLN A 240 4.44 -12.04 -17.85
C GLN A 240 5.71 -12.37 -17.05
N ASP A 241 6.17 -13.63 -17.12
CA ASP A 241 7.30 -14.14 -16.31
C ASP A 241 8.42 -14.76 -17.18
N LYS A 242 8.90 -14.02 -18.19
CA LYS A 242 9.91 -14.55 -19.13
C LYS A 242 11.26 -14.87 -18.47
N ASP A 243 11.59 -14.19 -17.37
CA ASP A 243 12.90 -14.19 -16.71
C ASP A 243 12.82 -14.49 -15.19
N HIS A 244 11.67 -14.97 -14.71
CA HIS A 244 11.38 -15.21 -13.29
C HIS A 244 11.42 -13.97 -12.38
N SER A 245 11.47 -12.76 -12.96
CA SER A 245 11.46 -11.49 -12.23
C SER A 245 10.14 -11.21 -11.51
N THR A 246 9.05 -11.88 -11.89
CA THR A 246 7.69 -11.51 -11.47
C THR A 246 7.10 -12.41 -10.39
N ARG A 247 7.87 -13.32 -9.80
CA ARG A 247 7.38 -14.14 -8.69
C ARG A 247 7.03 -13.29 -7.47
N PHE A 248 5.92 -13.61 -6.82
CA PHE A 248 5.44 -12.94 -5.61
C PHE A 248 5.38 -11.41 -5.71
N VAL A 249 4.66 -10.88 -6.70
CA VAL A 249 4.45 -9.44 -6.82
C VAL A 249 3.61 -8.94 -5.64
N SER A 250 4.16 -8.02 -4.86
CA SER A 250 3.48 -7.38 -3.73
C SER A 250 2.75 -6.10 -4.13
N THR A 251 3.27 -5.38 -5.11
CA THR A 251 2.81 -4.03 -5.46
C THR A 251 3.08 -3.70 -6.94
N ILE A 252 2.21 -2.88 -7.53
CA ILE A 252 2.34 -2.33 -8.88
C ILE A 252 2.25 -0.81 -8.77
N ALA A 253 3.17 -0.09 -9.40
CA ALA A 253 3.08 1.34 -9.59
C ALA A 253 3.21 1.70 -11.07
N ILE A 254 2.24 2.46 -11.59
CA ILE A 254 2.20 2.88 -13.00
C ILE A 254 2.72 4.32 -13.09
N HIS A 255 3.62 4.56 -14.04
CA HIS A 255 4.15 5.90 -14.25
C HIS A 255 3.02 6.83 -14.73
N PRO A 256 2.79 7.98 -14.06
CA PRO A 256 1.60 8.81 -14.26
C PRO A 256 1.50 9.45 -15.66
N ALA A 257 2.62 9.71 -16.33
CA ALA A 257 2.66 10.30 -17.68
C ALA A 257 3.16 9.35 -18.79
N LYS A 258 3.54 8.11 -18.45
CA LYS A 258 4.10 7.13 -19.40
C LYS A 258 3.42 5.80 -19.10
N PRO A 259 2.23 5.53 -19.64
CA PRO A 259 1.42 4.38 -19.23
C PRO A 259 2.10 3.02 -19.47
N HIS A 260 2.94 2.92 -20.51
CA HIS A 260 3.74 1.72 -20.77
C HIS A 260 4.93 1.56 -19.82
N THR A 261 5.18 2.53 -18.95
CA THR A 261 6.20 2.42 -17.90
C THR A 261 5.55 2.00 -16.59
N LEU A 262 5.90 0.80 -16.11
CA LEU A 262 5.39 0.21 -14.87
C LEU A 262 6.55 -0.21 -13.98
N TYR A 263 6.27 -0.25 -12.68
CA TYR A 263 7.17 -0.79 -11.68
C TYR A 263 6.45 -1.87 -10.88
N ILE A 264 7.15 -2.96 -10.58
CA ILE A 264 6.67 -3.99 -9.65
C ILE A 264 7.67 -4.16 -8.51
N GLY A 265 7.14 -4.47 -7.34
CA GLY A 265 7.91 -4.81 -6.16
C GLY A 265 7.66 -6.26 -5.76
N ASN A 266 8.70 -6.92 -5.27
CA ASN A 266 8.61 -8.22 -4.61
C ASN A 266 9.72 -8.35 -3.55
N ASN A 267 9.92 -9.58 -3.03
CA ASN A 267 10.96 -9.83 -2.04
C ASN A 267 12.40 -9.63 -2.57
N ASN A 268 12.61 -9.75 -3.88
CA ASN A 268 13.93 -9.68 -4.49
C ASN A 268 14.32 -8.26 -4.91
N GLY A 269 13.36 -7.35 -5.07
CA GLY A 269 13.66 -5.96 -5.39
C GLY A 269 12.54 -5.25 -6.14
N VAL A 270 12.95 -4.24 -6.92
CA VAL A 270 12.08 -3.45 -7.79
C VAL A 270 12.46 -3.73 -9.24
N TYR A 271 11.46 -3.97 -10.08
CA TYR A 271 11.63 -4.17 -11.52
C TYR A 271 10.85 -3.12 -12.28
N LYS A 272 11.39 -2.68 -13.42
CA LYS A 272 10.79 -1.69 -14.32
C LYS A 272 10.46 -2.35 -15.65
N SER A 273 9.29 -2.04 -16.18
CA SER A 273 8.95 -2.27 -17.58
C SER A 273 8.80 -0.91 -18.26
N ILE A 274 9.18 -0.82 -19.53
CA ILE A 274 8.98 0.37 -20.39
C ILE A 274 8.11 0.06 -21.62
N ASP A 275 7.67 -1.19 -21.77
CA ASP A 275 6.99 -1.73 -22.93
C ASP A 275 5.57 -2.23 -22.60
N GLY A 276 4.98 -1.73 -21.50
CA GLY A 276 3.62 -2.10 -21.09
C GLY A 276 3.55 -3.48 -20.44
N ALA A 277 4.57 -3.86 -19.68
CA ALA A 277 4.73 -5.14 -19.00
C ALA A 277 4.92 -6.34 -19.93
N GLU A 278 5.55 -6.16 -21.09
CA GLU A 278 5.95 -7.27 -21.98
C GLU A 278 7.33 -7.85 -21.59
N SER A 279 8.18 -7.01 -20.98
CA SER A 279 9.45 -7.39 -20.36
C SER A 279 9.74 -6.56 -19.11
N TRP A 280 10.63 -7.06 -18.26
CA TRP A 280 11.00 -6.48 -16.98
C TRP A 280 12.52 -6.42 -16.83
N GLU A 281 13.02 -5.32 -16.29
CA GLU A 281 14.43 -5.15 -15.95
C GLU A 281 14.56 -4.84 -14.45
N PRO A 282 15.47 -5.49 -13.71
CA PRO A 282 15.72 -5.17 -12.32
C PRO A 282 16.35 -3.77 -12.21
N LEU A 283 15.86 -2.96 -11.28
CA LEU A 283 16.49 -1.67 -10.97
C LEU A 283 17.73 -1.87 -10.11
N PRO A 284 18.86 -1.23 -10.46
CA PRO A 284 20.13 -1.43 -9.77
C PRO A 284 20.05 -0.94 -8.33
N SER A 285 20.59 -1.73 -7.40
CA SER A 285 20.66 -1.39 -5.96
C SER A 285 19.29 -1.08 -5.33
N ALA A 286 18.20 -1.54 -5.94
CA ALA A 286 16.87 -1.44 -5.36
C ALA A 286 16.79 -2.25 -4.05
N PRO A 287 16.04 -1.78 -3.04
CA PRO A 287 15.95 -2.47 -1.77
C PRO A 287 15.12 -3.76 -1.92
N HIS A 288 15.46 -4.78 -1.13
CA HIS A 288 14.74 -6.06 -1.10
C HIS A 288 13.53 -5.97 -0.15
N GLY A 289 12.65 -6.98 -0.19
CA GLY A 289 11.50 -7.05 0.72
C GLY A 289 10.48 -5.93 0.47
N VAL A 290 10.24 -5.59 -0.80
CA VAL A 290 9.37 -4.49 -1.20
C VAL A 290 7.92 -4.83 -0.89
N THR A 291 7.24 -3.95 -0.16
CA THR A 291 5.85 -4.09 0.26
C THR A 291 4.93 -3.15 -0.51
N VAL A 292 5.41 -1.95 -0.85
CA VAL A 292 4.63 -0.92 -1.55
C VAL A 292 5.56 -0.02 -2.39
N LEU A 293 5.12 0.33 -3.60
CA LEU A 293 5.79 1.28 -4.48
C LEU A 293 4.90 2.49 -4.73
N ALA A 294 5.52 3.65 -4.89
CA ALA A 294 4.82 4.86 -5.30
C ALA A 294 5.68 5.69 -6.23
N VAL A 295 5.09 6.17 -7.33
CA VAL A 295 5.71 7.08 -8.30
C VAL A 295 5.13 8.48 -8.05
N HIS A 296 5.98 9.46 -7.86
CA HIS A 296 5.55 10.84 -7.63
C HIS A 296 4.80 11.38 -8.86
N SER A 297 3.64 12.01 -8.67
CA SER A 297 2.71 12.35 -9.76
C SER A 297 3.17 13.50 -10.68
N ARG A 298 3.98 14.44 -10.18
CA ARG A 298 4.58 15.54 -10.97
C ARG A 298 6.03 15.30 -11.37
N SER A 299 6.89 15.09 -10.38
CA SER A 299 8.31 14.79 -10.55
C SER A 299 8.54 13.29 -10.76
N HIS A 300 8.29 12.77 -11.97
CA HIS A 300 8.25 11.32 -12.22
C HIS A 300 9.57 10.57 -12.01
N GLN A 301 10.67 11.29 -11.80
CA GLN A 301 11.97 10.73 -11.40
C GLN A 301 12.00 10.29 -9.94
N ILE A 302 11.08 10.78 -9.11
CA ILE A 302 11.00 10.42 -7.69
C ILE A 302 10.19 9.14 -7.54
N LEU A 303 10.84 8.11 -7.00
CA LEU A 303 10.23 6.82 -6.65
C LEU A 303 10.40 6.57 -5.16
N PHE A 304 9.39 5.94 -4.56
CA PHE A 304 9.48 5.40 -3.21
C PHE A 304 9.30 3.89 -3.22
N ALA A 305 10.10 3.21 -2.40
CA ALA A 305 9.96 1.81 -2.10
C ALA A 305 9.83 1.65 -0.58
N GLY A 306 8.64 1.25 -0.15
CA GLY A 306 8.42 0.75 1.19
C GLY A 306 8.86 -0.71 1.27
N THR A 307 9.52 -1.06 2.37
CA THR A 307 10.01 -2.42 2.61
C THR A 307 9.69 -2.88 4.02
N THR A 308 9.96 -4.15 4.31
CA THR A 308 9.94 -4.70 5.68
C THR A 308 11.01 -4.11 6.61
N ALA A 309 11.96 -3.34 6.08
CA ALA A 309 13.08 -2.76 6.84
C ALA A 309 13.12 -1.23 6.80
N GLY A 310 12.12 -0.57 6.20
CA GLY A 310 12.05 0.89 6.13
C GLY A 310 11.70 1.45 4.75
N LEU A 311 11.71 2.79 4.68
CA LEU A 311 11.40 3.56 3.48
C LEU A 311 12.66 3.91 2.69
N TYR A 312 12.61 3.70 1.38
CA TYR A 312 13.65 4.11 0.45
C TYR A 312 13.09 5.09 -0.56
N ARG A 313 13.93 6.03 -1.01
CA ARG A 313 13.62 7.02 -2.02
C ARG A 313 14.70 7.05 -3.08
N SER A 314 14.27 7.09 -4.34
CA SER A 314 15.10 7.42 -5.51
C SER A 314 14.65 8.78 -6.07
N ALA A 315 15.59 9.54 -6.62
CA ALA A 315 15.33 10.81 -7.31
C ALA A 315 15.70 10.76 -8.80
N ASP A 316 16.07 9.58 -9.30
CA ASP A 316 16.66 9.35 -10.62
C ASP A 316 16.06 8.10 -11.30
N GLU A 317 14.73 7.98 -11.23
CA GLU A 317 13.95 6.87 -11.81
C GLU A 317 14.37 5.47 -11.35
N GLY A 318 14.97 5.38 -10.16
CA GLY A 318 15.37 4.11 -9.54
C GLY A 318 16.81 3.68 -9.84
N ALA A 319 17.64 4.55 -10.42
CA ALA A 319 19.06 4.26 -10.64
C ALA A 319 19.85 4.25 -9.32
N ARG A 320 19.45 5.05 -8.32
CA ARG A 320 20.02 5.08 -6.98
C ARG A 320 18.94 5.18 -5.92
N TRP A 321 19.16 4.50 -4.80
CA TRP A 321 18.25 4.46 -3.67
C TRP A 321 18.92 4.95 -2.40
N SER A 322 18.18 5.71 -1.61
CA SER A 322 18.61 6.20 -0.30
C SER A 322 17.57 5.85 0.74
N ILE A 323 18.01 5.38 1.92
CA ILE A 323 17.11 5.17 3.05
C ILE A 323 16.62 6.51 3.58
N VAL A 324 15.32 6.62 3.81
CA VAL A 324 14.69 7.79 4.40
C VAL A 324 14.42 7.52 5.87
N LYS A 325 14.92 8.39 6.75
CA LYS A 325 14.67 8.28 8.19
C LYS A 325 13.29 8.86 8.51
N LEU A 326 12.40 8.01 8.98
CA LEU A 326 11.13 8.41 9.57
C LEU A 326 11.37 8.87 11.01
N ARG A 327 10.96 10.10 11.34
CA ARG A 327 11.18 10.76 12.64
C ARG A 327 9.89 11.41 13.13
#